data_AF-X1HRI0-F1
#
_entry.id   AF-X1HRI0-F1
#
_cell.length_a   1.000
_cell.length_b   1.000
_cell.length_c   1.000
_cell.angle_alpha   90.00
_cell.angle_beta   90.00
_cell.angle_gamma   90.00
#
_symmetry.space_group_name_H-M   'P 1'
#
loop_
_entity.id
_entity.type
_entity.pdbx_description
1 polymer ?
#
loop_
_entity_poly.entity_id
_entity_poly.type
_entity_poly.pdbx_seq_one_letter_code
_entity_poly.pdbx_strand_id
1 'polypeptide(L)'
;EAIMMVKGSALAATPRFFGSSLERRMFFMKIFFKVPFRYQIQWLHEVFGRGAWRDGRNGLTWARLRIEVRRMRELKAKEMRLTGAIPQLPKAPAGDFNPRVLNSPLQKQLADKIHLSASKKTVPDG
;
A
#
# COMPACT_ATOMS: atom_id res chain seq x y z
N GLU A 1 2.86 -4.49 -4.24
CA GLU A 1 1.39 -4.67 -4.40
C GLU A 1 1.02 -5.78 -5.40
N ALA A 2 1.51 -5.75 -6.65
CA ALA A 2 1.20 -6.82 -7.62
C ALA A 2 1.63 -8.23 -7.14
N ILE A 3 2.80 -8.33 -6.50
CA ILE A 3 3.30 -9.58 -5.88
C ILE A 3 2.33 -10.11 -4.81
N MET A 4 1.70 -9.22 -4.00
CA MET A 4 0.71 -9.62 -2.99
C MET A 4 -0.58 -10.14 -3.65
N MET A 5 -1.02 -9.53 -4.76
CA MET A 5 -2.18 -10.01 -5.52
C MET A 5 -1.95 -11.36 -6.20
N VAL A 6 -0.71 -11.66 -6.60
CA VAL A 6 -0.34 -12.96 -7.20
C VAL A 6 -0.23 -14.03 -6.11
N LYS A 7 0.34 -13.70 -4.95
CA LYS A 7 0.43 -14.61 -3.79
C LYS A 7 -0.92 -14.95 -3.14
N GLY A 8 -2.02 -14.33 -3.58
CA GLY A 8 -3.36 -14.66 -3.10
C GLY A 8 -3.54 -14.37 -1.61
N SER A 9 -3.03 -13.24 -1.12
CA SER A 9 -3.23 -12.83 0.28
C SER A 9 -4.71 -12.96 0.65
N ALA A 10 -5.00 -13.73 1.70
CA ALA A 10 -6.36 -13.93 2.18
C ALA A 10 -7.00 -12.57 2.49
N LEU A 11 -8.27 -12.40 2.10
CA LEU A 11 -9.06 -11.23 2.50
C LEU A 11 -9.03 -11.13 4.03
N ALA A 12 -8.88 -9.91 4.57
CA ALA A 12 -8.70 -9.72 6.01
C ALA A 12 -9.91 -10.18 6.86
N ALA A 13 -11.06 -10.46 6.24
CA ALA A 13 -12.20 -11.11 6.86
C ALA A 13 -13.03 -11.89 5.84
N THR A 14 -13.91 -12.77 6.32
CA THR A 14 -14.82 -13.55 5.50
C THR A 14 -15.90 -12.64 4.87
N PRO A 15 -16.14 -12.72 3.55
CA PRO A 15 -17.10 -11.85 2.87
C PRO A 15 -18.53 -12.34 3.14
N ARG A 16 -19.28 -11.58 3.95
CA ARG A 16 -20.70 -11.82 4.25
C ARG A 16 -21.54 -10.59 3.89
N PHE A 17 -22.71 -10.80 3.28
CA PHE A 17 -23.62 -9.72 2.88
C PHE A 17 -24.38 -9.13 4.08
N PHE A 18 -24.81 -9.98 5.01
CA PHE A 18 -25.42 -9.58 6.28
C PHE A 18 -24.42 -9.85 7.41
N GLY A 19 -23.68 -8.81 7.79
CA GLY A 19 -22.58 -8.91 8.75
C GLY A 19 -22.06 -7.57 9.23
N SER A 20 -20.87 -7.57 9.82
CA SER A 20 -20.20 -6.33 10.25
C SER A 20 -19.91 -5.39 9.07
N SER A 21 -19.65 -4.11 9.35
CA SER A 21 -19.29 -3.13 8.31
C SER A 21 -18.06 -3.57 7.50
N LEU A 22 -17.14 -4.30 8.14
CA LEU A 22 -15.94 -4.84 7.52
C LEU A 22 -16.27 -6.04 6.61
N GLU A 23 -17.12 -6.97 7.05
CA GLU A 23 -17.56 -8.11 6.24
C GLU A 23 -18.34 -7.68 5.00
N ARG A 24 -19.22 -6.68 5.15
CA ARG A 24 -19.95 -6.06 4.03
C ARG A 24 -19.00 -5.42 3.03
N ARG A 25 -17.99 -4.68 3.51
CA ARG A 25 -16.94 -4.11 2.65
C ARG A 25 -16.17 -5.20 1.90
N MET A 26 -15.83 -6.31 2.55
CA MET A 26 -15.17 -7.45 1.90
C MET A 26 -16.07 -8.12 0.85
N PHE A 27 -17.37 -8.21 1.11
CA PHE A 27 -18.35 -8.71 0.14
C PHE A 27 -18.43 -7.83 -1.11
N PHE A 28 -18.52 -6.50 -0.94
CA PHE A 28 -18.48 -5.57 -2.07
C PHE A 28 -17.16 -5.65 -2.84
N MET A 29 -16.02 -5.79 -2.16
CA MET A 29 -14.74 -6.02 -2.82
C MET A 29 -14.75 -7.33 -3.63
N LYS A 30 -15.34 -8.41 -3.12
CA LYS A 30 -15.45 -9.69 -3.84
C LYS A 30 -16.33 -9.59 -5.08
N ILE A 31 -17.47 -8.91 -4.99
CA ILE A 31 -18.37 -8.68 -6.14
C ILE A 31 -17.70 -7.76 -7.16
N PHE A 32 -16.99 -6.73 -6.72
CA PHE A 32 -16.32 -5.77 -7.59
C PHE A 32 -15.39 -6.44 -8.63
N PHE A 33 -14.75 -7.56 -8.28
CA PHE A 33 -13.92 -8.31 -9.22
C PHE A 33 -14.70 -9.08 -10.30
N LYS A 34 -15.99 -9.37 -10.09
CA LYS A 34 -16.86 -10.10 -11.03
C LYS A 34 -17.67 -9.20 -11.98
N VAL A 35 -17.79 -7.90 -11.67
CA VAL A 35 -18.67 -6.99 -12.41
C VAL A 35 -18.00 -6.49 -13.71
N PRO A 36 -18.65 -6.65 -14.88
CA PRO A 36 -18.20 -5.96 -16.10
C PRO A 36 -18.32 -4.44 -15.90
N PHE A 37 -17.37 -3.65 -16.39
CA PHE A 37 -17.26 -2.19 -16.14
C PHE A 37 -16.88 -1.75 -14.72
N ARG A 38 -16.18 -2.60 -13.96
CA ARG A 38 -15.69 -2.27 -12.61
C ARG A 38 -14.91 -0.94 -12.52
N TYR A 39 -14.16 -0.59 -13.57
CA TYR A 39 -13.38 0.65 -13.61
C TYR A 39 -14.27 1.90 -13.69
N GLN A 40 -15.39 1.83 -14.42
CA GLN A 40 -16.35 2.92 -14.51
C GLN A 40 -17.08 3.13 -13.18
N ILE A 41 -17.47 2.05 -12.51
CA ILE A 41 -18.09 2.12 -11.17
C ILE A 41 -17.10 2.72 -10.16
N GLN A 42 -15.84 2.30 -10.22
CA GLN A 42 -14.80 2.87 -9.37
C GLN A 42 -14.53 4.33 -9.68
N TRP A 43 -14.54 4.72 -10.95
CA TRP A 43 -14.45 6.13 -11.34
C TRP A 43 -15.58 6.93 -10.71
N LEU A 44 -16.81 6.44 -10.85
CA LEU A 44 -18.00 7.07 -10.29
C LEU A 44 -17.86 7.22 -8.78
N HIS A 45 -17.39 6.19 -8.08
CA HIS A 45 -17.14 6.25 -6.65
C HIS A 45 -16.07 7.28 -6.26
N GLU A 46 -14.94 7.36 -6.98
CA GLU A 46 -13.88 8.34 -6.70
C GLU A 46 -14.34 9.77 -7.05
N VAL A 47 -15.13 9.93 -8.10
CA VAL A 47 -15.71 11.22 -8.50
C VAL A 47 -16.74 11.67 -7.47
N PHE A 48 -17.82 10.92 -7.28
CA PHE A 48 -18.95 11.32 -6.42
C PHE A 48 -18.69 11.11 -4.94
N GLY A 49 -18.11 9.97 -4.55
CA GLY A 49 -17.91 9.60 -3.14
C GLY A 49 -16.79 10.38 -2.46
N ARG A 50 -15.67 10.64 -3.15
CA ARG A 50 -14.59 11.51 -2.61
C ARG A 50 -14.76 12.98 -2.98
N GLY A 51 -15.75 13.30 -3.80
CA GLY A 51 -16.00 14.68 -4.23
C GLY A 51 -14.96 15.21 -5.20
N ALA A 52 -14.26 14.37 -5.97
CA ALA A 52 -13.30 14.84 -6.97
C ALA A 52 -13.95 15.69 -8.08
N TRP A 53 -15.28 15.65 -8.24
CA TRP A 53 -16.00 16.59 -9.10
C TRP A 53 -15.95 18.04 -8.61
N ARG A 54 -15.77 18.28 -7.30
CA ARG A 54 -15.74 19.62 -6.69
C ARG A 54 -14.50 20.40 -7.11
N ASP A 55 -13.40 19.71 -7.38
CA ASP A 55 -12.15 20.29 -7.88
C ASP A 55 -12.14 20.45 -9.42
N GLY A 56 -13.29 20.25 -10.07
CA GLY A 56 -13.47 20.41 -11.50
C GLY A 56 -12.54 19.52 -12.33
N ARG A 57 -11.86 20.11 -13.31
CA ARG A 57 -11.00 19.38 -14.27
C ARG A 57 -9.84 18.65 -13.60
N ASN A 58 -9.25 19.21 -12.55
CA ASN A 58 -8.12 18.60 -11.85
C ASN A 58 -8.53 17.34 -11.10
N GLY A 59 -9.65 17.40 -10.36
CA GLY A 59 -10.17 16.23 -9.66
C GLY A 59 -10.65 15.13 -10.60
N LEU A 60 -11.28 15.48 -11.73
CA LEU A 60 -11.63 14.50 -12.77
C LEU A 60 -10.39 13.83 -13.38
N THR A 61 -9.32 14.60 -13.63
CA THR A 61 -8.04 14.08 -14.14
C THR A 61 -7.40 13.15 -13.12
N TRP A 62 -7.40 13.54 -11.84
CA TRP A 62 -6.92 12.70 -10.74
C TRP A 62 -7.68 11.38 -10.64
N ALA A 63 -9.02 11.42 -10.70
CA ALA A 63 -9.86 10.22 -10.65
C ALA A 63 -9.58 9.28 -11.82
N ARG A 64 -9.36 9.83 -13.02
CA ARG A 64 -9.00 9.06 -14.22
C ARG A 64 -7.61 8.43 -14.08
N LEU A 65 -6.61 9.19 -13.64
CA LEU A 65 -5.25 8.68 -13.41
C LEU A 65 -5.26 7.56 -12.37
N ARG A 66 -6.07 7.70 -11.31
CA ARG A 66 -6.19 6.68 -10.25
C ARG A 66 -6.63 5.33 -10.80
N ILE A 67 -7.53 5.32 -11.78
CA ILE A 67 -8.00 4.10 -12.44
C ILE A 67 -6.93 3.51 -13.33
N GLU A 68 -6.25 4.33 -14.13
CA GLU A 68 -5.18 3.83 -14.99
C GLU A 68 -4.05 3.19 -14.17
N VAL A 69 -3.68 3.79 -13.04
CA VAL A 69 -2.72 3.17 -12.10
C VAL A 69 -3.21 1.81 -11.60
N ARG A 70 -4.50 1.67 -11.28
CA ARG A 70 -5.07 0.37 -10.87
C ARG A 70 -5.05 -0.63 -12.02
N ARG A 71 -5.44 -0.21 -13.23
CA ARG A 71 -5.43 -1.05 -14.44
C ARG A 71 -4.02 -1.55 -14.76
N MET A 72 -3.01 -0.68 -14.68
CA MET A 72 -1.61 -1.06 -14.86
C MET A 72 -1.16 -2.11 -13.83
N ARG A 73 -1.57 -1.98 -12.56
CA ARG A 73 -1.28 -2.99 -11.53
C ARG A 73 -1.91 -4.34 -11.85
N GLU A 74 -3.14 -4.35 -12.34
CA GLU A 74 -3.84 -5.58 -12.74
C GLU A 74 -3.21 -6.23 -13.96
N LEU A 75 -2.84 -5.44 -14.97
CA LEU A 75 -2.12 -5.93 -16.15
C LEU A 75 -0.79 -6.57 -15.75
N LYS A 76 -0.03 -5.91 -14.88
CA LYS A 76 1.23 -6.45 -14.35
C LYS A 76 1.00 -7.74 -13.55
N ALA A 77 -0.06 -7.83 -12.76
CA ALA A 77 -0.41 -9.06 -12.06
C ALA A 77 -0.83 -10.19 -13.03
N LYS A 78 -1.52 -9.86 -14.13
CA LYS A 78 -1.88 -10.81 -15.19
C LYS A 78 -0.64 -11.31 -15.93
N GLU A 79 0.28 -10.42 -16.27
CA GLU A 79 1.57 -10.76 -16.88
C GLU A 79 2.38 -11.69 -15.99
N MET A 80 2.53 -11.37 -14.69
CA MET A 80 3.21 -12.25 -13.73
C MET A 80 2.57 -13.65 -13.63
N ARG A 81 1.25 -13.75 -13.76
CA ARG A 81 0.54 -15.05 -13.77
C ARG A 81 0.77 -15.85 -15.06
N LEU A 82 0.88 -15.16 -16.20
CA LEU A 82 1.12 -15.79 -17.50
C LEU A 82 2.58 -16.25 -17.64
N THR A 83 3.52 -15.40 -17.26
CA THR A 83 4.97 -15.65 -17.42
C THR A 83 5.55 -16.49 -16.27
N GLY A 84 4.90 -16.51 -15.10
CA GLY A 84 5.41 -17.18 -13.89
C GLY A 84 6.64 -16.50 -13.26
N ALA A 85 7.23 -15.50 -13.93
CA ALA A 85 8.37 -14.75 -13.46
C ALA A 85 7.93 -13.52 -12.62
N ILE A 86 8.50 -13.40 -11.42
CA ILE A 86 8.37 -12.19 -10.62
C ILE A 86 9.54 -11.25 -11.00
N PRO A 87 9.28 -10.06 -11.54
CA PRO A 87 10.34 -9.12 -11.88
C PRO A 87 11.10 -8.72 -10.62
N GLN A 88 12.42 -8.93 -10.64
CA GLN A 88 13.29 -8.47 -9.58
C GLN A 88 13.36 -6.94 -9.66
N LEU A 89 12.84 -6.28 -8.62
CA LEU A 89 12.94 -4.83 -8.52
C LEU A 89 14.40 -4.48 -8.20
N PRO A 90 15.03 -3.55 -8.94
CA PRO A 90 16.34 -3.06 -8.55
C PRO A 90 16.19 -2.43 -7.17
N LYS A 91 16.88 -2.99 -6.18
CA LYS A 91 16.95 -2.39 -4.85
C LYS A 91 17.81 -1.14 -5.01
N ALA A 92 17.17 0.03 -4.94
CA ALA A 92 17.92 1.28 -4.93
C ALA A 92 18.96 1.19 -3.79
N PRO A 93 20.22 1.58 -4.03
CA PRO A 93 21.19 1.65 -2.96
C PRO A 93 20.62 2.58 -1.88
N ALA A 94 20.74 2.17 -0.62
CA ALA A 94 20.46 3.09 0.46
C ALA A 94 21.44 4.25 0.29
N GLY A 95 20.94 5.45 0.03
CA GLY A 95 21.78 6.63 0.01
C GLY A 95 22.40 6.83 1.38
N ASP A 96 23.63 7.33 1.43
CA ASP A 96 24.26 7.69 2.69
C ASP A 96 23.48 8.79 3.40
N PHE A 97 23.56 8.79 4.73
CA PHE A 97 22.98 9.87 5.53
C PHE A 97 23.69 11.18 5.21
N ASN A 98 22.91 12.27 5.14
CA ASN A 98 23.49 13.59 4.98
C ASN A 98 24.47 13.89 6.14
N PRO A 99 25.70 14.33 5.87
CA PRO A 99 26.73 14.54 6.90
C PRO A 99 26.30 15.52 7.99
N ARG A 100 25.39 16.47 7.69
CA ARG A 100 24.83 17.40 8.68
C ARG A 100 23.99 16.71 9.75
N VAL A 101 23.29 15.64 9.39
CA VAL A 101 22.43 14.87 10.30
C VAL A 101 23.27 14.02 11.25
N LEU A 102 24.33 13.39 10.72
CA LEU A 102 25.30 12.62 11.50
C LEU A 102 26.04 13.49 12.53
N ASN A 103 26.38 14.73 12.14
CA ASN A 103 27.07 15.66 13.04
C ASN A 103 26.14 16.37 14.03
N SER A 104 24.83 16.11 13.99
CA SER A 104 23.88 16.76 14.89
C SER A 104 24.08 16.31 16.34
N PRO A 105 23.99 17.22 17.32
CA PRO A 105 24.13 16.87 18.74
C PRO A 105 23.05 15.89 19.21
N LEU A 106 21.87 15.94 18.61
CA LEU A 106 20.76 15.02 18.90
C LEU A 106 21.08 13.58 18.49
N GLN A 107 21.76 13.35 17.36
CA GLN A 107 22.16 12.01 16.96
C GLN A 107 23.22 11.43 17.89
N LYS A 108 24.17 12.25 18.35
CA LYS A 108 25.17 11.83 19.34
C LYS A 108 24.51 11.39 20.65
N GLN A 109 23.56 12.19 21.16
CA GLN A 109 22.78 11.84 22.35
C GLN A 109 21.93 10.57 22.18
N LEU A 110 21.37 10.36 20.98
CA LEU A 110 20.60 9.14 20.66
C LEU A 110 21.50 7.91 20.62
N ALA A 111 22.68 8.01 20.00
CA ALA A 111 23.67 6.95 20.00
C ALA A 111 24.08 6.59 21.42
N ASP A 112 24.39 7.58 22.26
CA ASP A 112 24.74 7.37 23.68
C ASP A 112 23.62 6.67 24.44
N LYS A 113 22.35 7.08 24.24
CA LYS A 113 21.18 6.43 24.84
C LYS A 113 20.98 4.99 24.36
N ILE A 114 21.19 4.71 23.07
CA ILE A 114 21.10 3.35 22.52
C ILE A 114 22.17 2.47 23.16
N HIS A 115 23.42 2.93 23.23
CA HIS A 115 24.51 2.22 23.89
C HIS A 115 24.24 1.95 25.38
N LEU A 116 23.70 2.93 26.12
CA LEU A 116 23.29 2.78 27.52
C LEU A 116 22.14 1.77 27.68
N SER A 117 21.17 1.77 26.77
CA SER A 117 20.04 0.83 26.81
C SER A 117 20.42 -0.61 26.44
N ALA A 118 21.42 -0.79 25.59
CA ALA A 118 21.96 -2.09 25.23
C ALA A 118 22.79 -2.69 26.37
N SER A 119 23.57 -1.87 27.08
CA SER A 119 24.35 -2.27 28.26
C SER A 119 23.48 -2.67 29.46
N LYS A 120 22.34 -2.00 29.68
CA LYS A 120 21.38 -2.37 30.73
C LYS A 120 20.69 -3.72 30.50
N LYS A 121 20.58 -4.20 29.25
CA LYS A 121 19.94 -5.48 28.94
C LYS A 121 20.83 -6.71 29.18
N THR A 122 22.12 -6.51 29.43
CA THR A 122 23.09 -7.61 29.63
C THR A 122 23.38 -7.94 31.09
N VAL A 123 22.78 -7.21 32.04
CA VAL A 123 22.86 -7.56 33.47
C VAL A 123 21.59 -8.36 33.81
N PRO A 124 21.68 -9.67 34.09
CA PRO A 124 20.54 -10.40 34.64
C PRO A 124 20.26 -9.86 36.04
N ASP A 125 19.03 -9.41 36.28
CA ASP A 125 18.53 -9.09 37.61
C ASP A 125 18.60 -10.38 38.45
N GLY A 126 19.64 -10.48 39.29
CA GLY A 126 19.86 -11.54 40.25
C GLY A 126 19.06 -11.34 41.52
#